data_AF-A0A944C2W4-F1
#
_entry.id   AF-A0A944C2W4-F1
#
_cell.length_a   1.000
_cell.length_b   1.000
_cell.length_c   1.000
_cell.angle_alpha   90.00
_cell.angle_beta   90.00
_cell.angle_gamma   90.00
#
_symmetry.space_group_name_H-M   'P 1'
#
loop_
_entity.id
_entity.type
_entity.pdbx_description
1 polymer ?
#
loop_
_entity_poly.entity_id
_entity_poly.type
_entity_poly.pdbx_seq_one_letter_code
_entity_poly.pdbx_strand_id
1 'polypeptide(L)'
;GLSVNNTKGIIDVCMGLSLNDSYWVVPADFDGKFADYNLYENRFSEALSLVAYTGVGGSNEAFSTSPELTTNGMLRKAWRFVDDDGIYLYKGGTEGAANTGNEPYSEYYACQIAEAMGLPCVQYDLENWKGILASKCRLFTDIDTAFVPIGRFLSKCTLKDCLDYYASLGDDFYEQLCSMLVFDSVIYNEDRHFGNFGVLRDNHTGQIISPAPIFDNGLSLFNFAMPDDFKNLKEYAKTRSNPYRISYEEICKEVMGSKQKAQLRRLIGFRFKRHPSLNLPEERLTAIEKQISERVRELLSIPSRRKSKQKEETTR
;
A
#
# COMPACT_ATOMS: atom_id res chain seq x y z
N GLY A 1 -2.16 28.36 -5.41
CA GLY A 1 -2.23 26.90 -5.62
C GLY A 1 -3.12 26.30 -4.56
N LEU A 2 -3.82 25.20 -4.88
CA LEU A 2 -4.60 24.42 -3.91
C LEU A 2 -3.64 23.83 -2.85
N SER A 3 -3.95 24.01 -1.57
CA SER A 3 -3.24 23.34 -0.47
C SER A 3 -3.95 22.03 -0.14
N VAL A 4 -3.21 20.99 0.24
CA VAL A 4 -3.76 19.69 0.69
C VAL A 4 -4.74 19.85 1.87
N ASN A 5 -4.57 20.91 2.67
CA ASN A 5 -5.44 21.20 3.81
C ASN A 5 -6.70 22.00 3.44
N ASN A 6 -6.87 22.41 2.19
CA ASN A 6 -8.07 23.10 1.71
C ASN A 6 -9.05 22.09 1.08
N THR A 7 -9.60 21.20 1.91
CA THR A 7 -10.53 20.15 1.48
C THR A 7 -11.68 20.70 0.64
N LYS A 8 -12.28 21.84 1.08
CA LYS A 8 -13.36 22.47 0.33
C LYS A 8 -12.88 22.96 -1.04
N GLY A 9 -11.73 23.64 -1.11
CA GLY A 9 -11.18 24.10 -2.39
C GLY A 9 -10.80 22.95 -3.33
N ILE A 10 -10.37 21.81 -2.81
CA ILE A 10 -10.13 20.61 -3.63
C ILE A 10 -11.46 20.09 -4.19
N ILE A 11 -12.49 19.97 -3.34
CA ILE A 11 -13.84 19.56 -3.76
C ILE A 11 -14.43 20.55 -4.78
N ASP A 12 -14.28 21.85 -4.57
CA ASP A 12 -14.78 22.87 -5.49
C ASP A 12 -14.14 22.75 -6.89
N VAL A 13 -12.96 22.14 -7.00
CA VAL A 13 -12.20 22.01 -8.26
C VAL A 13 -12.40 20.67 -8.94
N CYS A 14 -12.32 19.55 -8.19
CA CYS A 14 -12.44 18.20 -8.75
C CYS A 14 -13.82 17.55 -8.51
N MET A 15 -14.74 18.26 -7.85
CA MET A 15 -16.07 17.77 -7.46
C MET A 15 -16.02 16.50 -6.59
N GLY A 16 -14.91 16.27 -5.90
CA GLY A 16 -14.70 15.08 -5.08
C GLY A 16 -14.38 13.81 -5.87
N LEU A 17 -14.23 13.86 -7.20
CA LEU A 17 -13.88 12.70 -8.01
C LEU A 17 -12.56 12.07 -7.52
N SER A 18 -12.59 10.75 -7.28
CA SER A 18 -11.47 9.94 -6.82
C SER A 18 -11.57 8.53 -7.42
N LEU A 19 -10.44 7.82 -7.40
CA LEU A 19 -10.31 6.38 -7.63
C LEU A 19 -10.27 5.61 -6.30
N ASN A 20 -10.33 6.27 -5.13
CA ASN A 20 -10.50 5.59 -3.84
C ASN A 20 -11.95 5.27 -3.52
N ASP A 21 -12.91 6.04 -4.04
CA ASP A 21 -14.34 5.88 -3.82
C ASP A 21 -15.16 6.54 -4.95
N SER A 22 -16.46 6.25 -4.98
CA SER A 22 -17.40 6.77 -5.98
C SER A 22 -18.25 7.94 -5.47
N TYR A 23 -17.80 8.66 -4.43
CA TYR A 23 -18.52 9.84 -3.97
C TYR A 23 -18.25 11.04 -4.88
N TRP A 24 -19.31 11.81 -5.13
CA TRP A 24 -19.25 12.97 -6.00
C TRP A 24 -20.06 14.10 -5.39
N VAL A 25 -19.45 15.28 -5.32
CA VAL A 25 -20.00 16.47 -4.67
C VAL A 25 -20.04 17.58 -5.70
N VAL A 26 -21.26 17.94 -6.11
CA VAL A 26 -21.51 18.94 -7.14
C VAL A 26 -22.35 20.11 -6.61
N PRO A 27 -22.27 21.29 -7.22
CA PRO A 27 -23.23 22.37 -7.00
C PRO A 27 -24.67 21.90 -7.23
N ALA A 28 -25.63 22.48 -6.51
CA ALA A 28 -27.03 22.09 -6.59
C ALA A 28 -27.67 22.35 -7.96
N ASP A 29 -27.10 23.27 -8.74
CA ASP A 29 -27.48 23.66 -10.09
C ASP A 29 -26.65 22.95 -11.18
N PHE A 30 -25.83 21.97 -10.82
CA PHE A 30 -25.06 21.20 -11.78
C PHE A 30 -25.91 20.11 -12.44
N ASP A 31 -26.10 20.21 -13.75
CA ASP A 31 -26.98 19.32 -14.53
C ASP A 31 -26.33 18.00 -15.00
N GLY A 32 -25.01 17.84 -14.82
CA GLY A 32 -24.28 16.64 -15.23
C GLY A 32 -24.52 15.43 -14.32
N LYS A 33 -24.31 14.20 -14.82
CA LYS A 33 -24.48 12.97 -14.03
C LYS A 33 -23.15 12.31 -13.71
N PHE A 34 -23.09 11.57 -12.61
CA PHE A 34 -21.88 10.85 -12.19
C PHE A 34 -21.40 9.86 -13.26
N ALA A 35 -22.35 9.19 -13.93
CA ALA A 35 -22.06 8.26 -15.04
C ALA A 35 -21.23 8.91 -16.16
N ASP A 36 -21.38 10.22 -16.39
CA ASP A 36 -20.70 10.93 -17.47
C ASP A 36 -19.26 11.34 -17.11
N TYR A 37 -18.90 11.34 -15.82
CA TYR A 37 -17.66 11.96 -15.34
C TYR A 37 -16.83 11.09 -14.38
N ASN A 38 -17.36 9.96 -13.91
CA ASN A 38 -16.65 9.12 -12.97
C ASN A 38 -15.31 8.63 -13.54
N LEU A 39 -14.29 8.53 -12.67
CA LEU A 39 -12.93 8.20 -13.07
C LEU A 39 -12.72 6.72 -13.42
N TYR A 40 -13.70 5.85 -13.12
CA TYR A 40 -13.60 4.40 -13.33
C TYR A 40 -13.96 4.02 -14.77
N GLU A 41 -14.99 4.63 -15.33
CA GLU A 41 -15.58 4.26 -16.63
C GLU A 41 -15.25 5.26 -17.74
N ASN A 42 -14.87 6.49 -17.38
CA ASN A 42 -14.59 7.55 -18.35
C ASN A 42 -13.08 7.81 -18.48
N ARG A 43 -12.64 8.29 -19.65
CA ARG A 43 -11.25 8.75 -19.80
C ARG A 43 -11.02 9.96 -18.91
N PHE A 44 -9.77 10.11 -18.45
CA PHE A 44 -9.41 11.19 -17.52
C PHE A 44 -9.55 12.59 -18.11
N SER A 45 -9.51 12.73 -19.44
CA SER A 45 -9.77 14.00 -20.14
C SER A 45 -11.15 14.58 -19.85
N GLU A 46 -12.15 13.73 -19.64
CA GLU A 46 -13.55 14.08 -19.43
C GLU A 46 -13.70 14.68 -18.04
N ALA A 47 -13.06 14.09 -17.02
CA ALA A 47 -12.97 14.68 -15.69
C ALA A 47 -12.10 15.95 -15.66
N LEU A 48 -11.02 16.02 -16.46
CA LEU A 48 -10.21 17.25 -16.59
C LEU A 48 -11.00 18.40 -17.21
N SER A 49 -12.02 18.12 -18.05
CA SER A 49 -12.90 19.15 -18.60
C SER A 49 -13.74 19.85 -17.51
N LEU A 50 -14.14 19.13 -16.46
CA LEU A 50 -14.80 19.72 -15.28
C LEU A 50 -13.86 20.64 -14.49
N VAL A 51 -12.59 20.24 -14.34
CA VAL A 51 -11.57 21.07 -13.67
C VAL A 51 -11.29 22.36 -14.45
N ALA A 52 -11.31 22.29 -15.79
CA ALA A 52 -11.23 23.48 -16.62
C ALA A 52 -12.48 24.36 -16.50
N TYR A 53 -13.67 23.77 -16.39
CA TYR A 53 -14.94 24.46 -16.20
C TYR A 53 -15.02 25.26 -14.89
N THR A 54 -14.40 24.77 -13.80
CA THR A 54 -14.35 25.48 -12.51
C THR A 54 -13.39 26.68 -12.51
N GLY A 55 -12.71 26.97 -13.63
CA GLY A 55 -11.91 28.18 -13.81
C GLY A 55 -10.49 28.11 -13.23
N VAL A 56 -10.02 26.94 -12.78
CA VAL A 56 -8.65 26.75 -12.25
C VAL A 56 -7.70 26.36 -13.39
N GLY A 57 -7.65 27.19 -14.43
CA GLY A 57 -6.75 27.06 -15.58
C GLY A 57 -5.72 28.18 -15.58
N GLY A 58 -4.67 28.07 -14.76
CA GLY A 58 -3.72 29.18 -14.61
C GLY A 58 -2.43 28.87 -13.86
N SER A 59 -1.78 27.72 -14.10
CA SER A 59 -0.34 27.56 -13.86
C SER A 59 0.15 26.27 -14.50
N ASN A 60 1.07 26.40 -15.46
CA ASN A 60 1.64 25.37 -16.33
C ASN A 60 2.51 24.30 -15.63
N GLU A 61 2.30 23.98 -14.34
CA GLU A 61 3.20 23.06 -13.61
C GLU A 61 2.51 21.93 -12.81
N ALA A 62 1.20 21.72 -12.91
CA ALA A 62 0.54 20.67 -12.08
C ALA A 62 -0.57 19.84 -12.75
N PHE A 63 -0.73 19.88 -14.07
CA PHE A 63 -1.76 19.08 -14.76
C PHE A 63 -1.12 18.02 -15.67
N SER A 64 -0.49 17.00 -15.08
CA SER A 64 -0.07 15.82 -15.84
C SER A 64 -1.16 14.72 -15.77
N THR A 65 -1.96 14.62 -16.83
CA THR A 65 -2.65 13.40 -17.33
C THR A 65 -3.49 12.52 -16.38
N SER A 66 -3.72 12.90 -15.12
CA SER A 66 -4.51 12.15 -14.14
C SER A 66 -5.23 13.14 -13.22
N PRO A 67 -6.57 13.09 -13.05
CA PRO A 67 -7.35 14.14 -12.37
C PRO A 67 -7.37 13.98 -10.85
N GLU A 68 -6.46 13.21 -10.25
CA GLU A 68 -6.58 12.80 -8.86
C GLU A 68 -5.57 13.48 -7.94
N LEU A 69 -6.07 14.46 -7.18
CA LEU A 69 -5.38 15.16 -6.09
C LEU A 69 -5.47 14.40 -4.74
N THR A 70 -6.14 13.24 -4.69
CA THR A 70 -6.50 12.54 -3.45
C THR A 70 -5.63 11.31 -3.15
N THR A 71 -4.80 10.85 -4.09
CA THR A 71 -3.79 9.83 -3.78
C THR A 71 -2.76 10.48 -2.85
N ASN A 72 -2.65 10.01 -1.60
CA ASN A 72 -1.67 10.51 -0.63
C ASN A 72 -0.25 10.01 -0.94
N GLY A 73 0.78 10.68 -0.40
CA GLY A 73 2.19 10.27 -0.52
C GLY A 73 3.07 11.24 -1.33
N MET A 74 4.37 11.26 -1.03
CA MET A 74 5.33 12.27 -1.51
C MET A 74 5.96 12.01 -2.90
N LEU A 75 5.79 10.80 -3.45
CA LEU A 75 6.44 10.39 -4.70
C LEU A 75 5.67 10.84 -5.95
N ARG A 76 6.41 10.99 -7.07
CA ARG A 76 5.81 11.24 -8.39
C ARG A 76 4.92 10.06 -8.77
N LYS A 77 3.66 10.33 -9.06
CA LYS A 77 2.67 9.32 -9.39
C LYS A 77 1.69 9.80 -10.45
N ALA A 78 1.21 8.87 -11.26
CA ALA A 78 0.18 9.14 -12.25
C ALA A 78 -0.69 7.91 -12.45
N TRP A 79 -2.01 8.12 -12.48
CA TRP A 79 -2.91 7.12 -13.00
C TRP A 79 -2.92 7.15 -14.52
N ARG A 80 -3.07 5.98 -15.13
CA ARG A 80 -3.23 5.83 -16.57
C ARG A 80 -4.37 4.88 -16.87
N PHE A 81 -5.28 5.32 -17.71
CA PHE A 81 -6.22 4.44 -18.39
C PHE A 81 -5.48 3.72 -19.52
N VAL A 82 -5.52 2.39 -19.52
CA VAL A 82 -5.01 1.53 -20.59
C VAL A 82 -6.21 0.91 -21.28
N ASP A 83 -6.38 1.25 -22.56
CA ASP A 83 -7.51 0.79 -23.38
C ASP A 83 -7.65 -0.72 -23.33
N ASP A 84 -8.90 -1.18 -23.16
CA ASP A 84 -9.30 -2.60 -23.07
C ASP A 84 -8.63 -3.43 -21.96
N ASP A 85 -7.90 -2.78 -21.04
CA ASP A 85 -7.24 -3.44 -19.93
C ASP A 85 -7.71 -2.89 -18.58
N GLY A 86 -7.50 -1.60 -18.30
CA GLY A 86 -7.96 -0.98 -17.06
C GLY A 86 -7.12 0.21 -16.60
N ILE A 87 -7.31 0.60 -15.34
CA ILE A 87 -6.64 1.75 -14.73
C ILE A 87 -5.41 1.29 -13.94
N TYR A 88 -4.29 1.96 -14.15
CA TYR A 88 -3.00 1.62 -13.55
C TYR A 88 -2.36 2.82 -12.85
N LEU A 89 -1.81 2.60 -11.65
CA LEU A 89 -0.95 3.56 -10.97
C LEU A 89 0.50 3.34 -11.40
N TYR A 90 1.16 4.42 -11.81
CA TYR A 90 2.60 4.47 -12.02
C TYR A 90 3.21 5.29 -10.90
N LYS A 91 4.17 4.72 -10.17
CA LYS A 91 4.83 5.38 -9.03
C LYS A 91 6.34 5.37 -9.25
N GLY A 92 6.92 6.56 -9.42
CA GLY A 92 8.36 6.75 -9.55
C GLY A 92 9.06 6.67 -8.19
N GLY A 93 10.38 6.49 -8.22
CA GLY A 93 11.22 6.56 -7.02
C GLY A 93 11.60 7.99 -6.63
N THR A 94 12.22 8.12 -5.46
CA THR A 94 12.79 9.40 -5.02
C THR A 94 14.00 9.75 -5.90
N GLU A 95 14.26 11.05 -6.09
CA GLU A 95 15.45 11.55 -6.79
C GLU A 95 16.28 12.44 -5.85
N GLY A 96 17.55 12.68 -6.22
CA GLY A 96 18.38 13.71 -5.57
C GLY A 96 19.47 13.19 -4.62
N ALA A 97 19.57 11.88 -4.38
CA ALA A 97 20.69 11.28 -3.67
C ALA A 97 21.11 9.92 -4.27
N ALA A 98 22.36 9.51 -4.01
CA ALA A 98 22.96 8.31 -4.61
C ALA A 98 22.23 6.99 -4.27
N ASN A 99 21.50 6.94 -3.15
CA ASN A 99 20.74 5.78 -2.68
C ASN A 99 19.23 5.86 -2.95
N THR A 100 18.76 6.90 -3.65
CA THR A 100 17.34 7.09 -3.97
C THR A 100 16.96 6.41 -5.29
N GLY A 101 15.66 6.20 -5.53
CA GLY A 101 15.15 5.67 -6.79
C GLY A 101 14.91 4.16 -6.82
N ASN A 102 15.11 3.47 -5.69
CA ASN A 102 14.94 2.03 -5.58
C ASN A 102 13.53 1.60 -5.12
N GLU A 103 12.68 2.55 -4.73
CA GLU A 103 11.31 2.29 -4.27
C GLU A 103 10.47 1.49 -5.28
N PRO A 104 10.52 1.77 -6.61
CA PRO A 104 9.85 0.95 -7.61
C PRO A 104 10.21 -0.54 -7.54
N TYR A 105 11.50 -0.84 -7.35
CA TYR A 105 11.96 -2.22 -7.22
C TYR A 105 11.45 -2.87 -5.93
N SER A 106 11.42 -2.14 -4.82
CA SER A 106 10.89 -2.65 -3.56
C SER A 106 9.41 -3.03 -3.70
N GLU A 107 8.58 -2.23 -4.38
CA GLU A 107 7.19 -2.60 -4.68
C GLU A 107 7.10 -3.91 -5.47
N TYR A 108 7.85 -4.00 -6.57
CA TYR A 108 7.89 -5.17 -7.47
C TYR A 108 8.34 -6.45 -6.77
N TYR A 109 9.39 -6.38 -5.96
CA TYR A 109 9.93 -7.56 -5.29
C TYR A 109 9.16 -7.91 -4.01
N ALA A 110 8.64 -6.93 -3.26
CA ALA A 110 7.86 -7.20 -2.05
C ALA A 110 6.53 -7.91 -2.37
N CYS A 111 5.88 -7.61 -3.50
CA CYS A 111 4.64 -8.30 -3.86
C CYS A 111 4.84 -9.80 -4.10
N GLN A 112 5.99 -10.22 -4.64
CA GLN A 112 6.35 -11.63 -4.81
C GLN A 112 6.50 -12.36 -3.47
N ILE A 113 6.99 -11.67 -2.42
CA ILE A 113 7.10 -12.25 -1.07
C ILE A 113 5.71 -12.44 -0.47
N ALA A 114 4.83 -11.45 -0.61
CA ALA A 114 3.44 -11.55 -0.16
C ALA A 114 2.69 -12.68 -0.90
N GLU A 115 2.89 -12.81 -2.22
CA GLU A 115 2.33 -13.88 -3.03
C GLU A 115 2.83 -15.26 -2.57
N ALA A 116 4.14 -15.41 -2.35
CA ALA A 116 4.72 -16.67 -1.85
C ALA A 116 4.19 -17.04 -0.45
N MET A 117 3.93 -16.06 0.41
CA MET A 117 3.26 -16.26 1.69
C MET A 117 1.77 -16.62 1.55
N GLY A 118 1.17 -16.41 0.37
CA GLY A 118 -0.26 -16.61 0.11
C GLY A 118 -1.12 -15.51 0.71
N LEU A 119 -0.64 -14.26 0.70
CA LEU A 119 -1.35 -13.10 1.20
C LEU A 119 -2.06 -12.36 0.05
N PRO A 120 -3.28 -11.83 0.27
CA PRO A 120 -3.87 -10.87 -0.67
C PRO A 120 -2.96 -9.65 -0.80
N CYS A 121 -2.43 -9.40 -1.99
CA CYS A 121 -1.57 -8.26 -2.27
C CYS A 121 -1.82 -7.71 -3.67
N VAL A 122 -1.58 -6.41 -3.82
CA VAL A 122 -1.53 -5.76 -5.13
C VAL A 122 -0.32 -6.29 -5.89
N GLN A 123 -0.55 -6.67 -7.15
CA GLN A 123 0.51 -7.10 -8.05
C GLN A 123 1.18 -5.88 -8.68
N TYR A 124 2.51 -5.88 -8.66
CA TYR A 124 3.33 -4.83 -9.23
C TYR A 124 4.18 -5.37 -10.38
N ASP A 125 4.34 -4.57 -11.41
CA ASP A 125 5.33 -4.73 -12.47
C ASP A 125 6.25 -3.50 -12.52
N LEU A 126 7.29 -3.54 -13.34
CA LEU A 126 8.20 -2.42 -13.60
C LEU A 126 8.09 -1.93 -15.03
N GLU A 127 8.02 -0.62 -15.21
CA GLU A 127 7.99 -0.02 -16.54
C GLU A 127 8.88 1.23 -16.56
N ASN A 128 9.60 1.44 -17.66
CA ASN A 128 10.23 2.73 -17.92
C ASN A 128 9.25 3.61 -18.70
N TRP A 129 8.63 4.56 -18.01
CA TRP A 129 7.65 5.46 -18.60
C TRP A 129 8.24 6.86 -18.74
N LYS A 130 8.34 7.34 -19.99
CA LYS A 130 8.93 8.65 -20.32
C LYS A 130 10.35 8.86 -19.75
N GLY A 131 11.15 7.81 -19.72
CA GLY A 131 12.51 7.86 -19.18
C GLY A 131 12.61 7.70 -17.66
N ILE A 132 11.48 7.54 -16.95
CA ILE A 132 11.42 7.35 -15.51
C ILE A 132 11.07 5.88 -15.21
N LEU A 133 11.90 5.22 -14.40
CA LEU A 133 11.56 3.93 -13.82
C LEU A 133 10.40 4.10 -12.84
N ALA A 134 9.32 3.34 -13.04
CA ALA A 134 8.17 3.33 -12.17
C ALA A 134 7.75 1.90 -11.83
N SER A 135 7.20 1.72 -10.63
CA SER A 135 6.36 0.56 -10.35
C SER A 135 4.99 0.82 -10.95
N LYS A 136 4.38 -0.24 -11.47
CA LYS A 136 3.09 -0.22 -12.14
C LYS A 136 2.17 -1.23 -11.45
N CYS A 137 1.02 -0.79 -10.97
CA CYS A 137 0.01 -1.69 -10.45
C CYS A 137 -1.39 -1.33 -10.95
N ARG A 138 -2.24 -2.33 -11.07
CA ARG A 138 -3.65 -2.15 -11.43
C ARG A 138 -4.41 -1.57 -10.24
N LEU A 139 -5.37 -0.69 -10.50
CA LEU A 139 -6.31 -0.21 -9.51
C LEU A 139 -7.06 -1.40 -8.86
N PHE A 140 -7.16 -1.39 -7.53
CA PHE A 140 -7.82 -2.45 -6.76
C PHE A 140 -9.20 -2.06 -6.21
N THR A 141 -9.63 -0.83 -6.47
CA THR A 141 -10.97 -0.29 -6.23
C THR A 141 -11.72 -0.19 -7.56
N ASP A 142 -13.04 -0.04 -7.48
CA ASP A 142 -13.92 0.12 -8.62
C ASP A 142 -15.12 1.00 -8.26
N ILE A 143 -16.06 1.12 -9.20
CA ILE A 143 -17.25 1.97 -9.00
C ILE A 143 -18.10 1.52 -7.80
N ASP A 144 -18.05 0.24 -7.44
CA ASP A 144 -18.85 -0.36 -6.37
C ASP A 144 -18.05 -0.53 -5.06
N THR A 145 -16.71 -0.44 -5.11
CA THR A 145 -15.82 -0.76 -3.99
C THR A 145 -14.83 0.37 -3.69
N ALA A 146 -14.94 0.96 -2.50
CA ALA A 146 -14.02 1.97 -1.98
C ALA A 146 -12.92 1.39 -1.09
N PHE A 147 -11.77 2.07 -1.05
CA PHE A 147 -10.73 1.89 -0.04
C PHE A 147 -10.83 2.94 1.06
N VAL A 148 -10.91 2.50 2.31
CA VAL A 148 -10.91 3.39 3.47
C VAL A 148 -9.70 3.09 4.36
N PRO A 149 -8.71 4.01 4.46
CA PRO A 149 -7.56 3.84 5.32
C PRO A 149 -7.95 3.73 6.79
N ILE A 150 -7.25 2.91 7.56
CA ILE A 150 -7.58 2.70 8.98
C ILE A 150 -7.50 4.01 9.80
N GLY A 151 -6.59 4.91 9.44
CA GLY A 151 -6.43 6.21 10.08
C GLY A 151 -7.64 7.14 9.94
N ARG A 152 -8.60 6.83 9.05
CA ARG A 152 -9.87 7.56 8.94
C ARG A 152 -10.90 7.11 9.98
N PHE A 153 -10.82 5.86 10.46
CA PHE A 153 -11.72 5.36 11.50
C PHE A 153 -11.26 5.75 12.91
N LEU A 154 -9.95 5.92 13.11
CA LEU A 154 -9.34 6.06 14.43
C LEU A 154 -8.53 7.38 14.52
N SER A 155 -9.09 8.38 15.20
CA SER A 155 -8.53 9.74 15.30
C SER A 155 -7.19 9.85 16.07
N LYS A 156 -6.86 8.83 16.89
CA LYS A 156 -5.56 8.61 17.52
C LYS A 156 -5.25 7.11 17.55
N CYS A 157 -4.92 6.50 16.39
CA CYS A 157 -4.64 5.04 16.36
C CYS A 157 -3.28 4.73 17.00
N THR A 158 -3.24 3.75 17.90
CA THR A 158 -2.06 2.93 18.16
C THR A 158 -2.19 1.60 17.41
N LEU A 159 -1.09 0.85 17.24
CA LEU A 159 -1.18 -0.48 16.63
C LEU A 159 -2.14 -1.41 17.38
N LYS A 160 -2.26 -1.25 18.71
CA LYS A 160 -3.23 -1.98 19.54
C LYS A 160 -4.67 -1.63 19.17
N ASP A 161 -5.00 -0.35 19.05
CA ASP A 161 -6.36 0.07 18.70
C ASP A 161 -6.76 -0.45 17.31
N CYS A 162 -5.81 -0.44 16.38
CA CYS A 162 -5.99 -0.98 15.04
C CYS A 162 -6.22 -2.53 15.09
N LEU A 163 -5.51 -3.28 15.95
CA LEU A 163 -5.75 -4.72 16.19
C LEU A 163 -7.13 -4.98 16.82
N ASP A 164 -7.51 -4.23 17.85
CA ASP A 164 -8.80 -4.36 18.53
C ASP A 164 -9.97 -4.06 17.57
N TYR A 165 -9.82 -3.05 16.70
CA TYR A 165 -10.80 -2.73 15.68
C TYR A 165 -10.99 -3.88 14.69
N TYR A 166 -9.91 -4.42 14.12
CA TYR A 166 -10.00 -5.56 13.19
C TYR A 166 -10.56 -6.81 13.87
N ALA A 167 -10.27 -7.03 15.16
CA ALA A 167 -10.90 -8.11 15.93
C ALA A 167 -12.42 -7.92 16.05
N SER A 168 -12.90 -6.69 16.22
CA SER A 168 -14.34 -6.41 16.28
C SER A 168 -15.07 -6.61 14.94
N LEU A 169 -14.33 -6.59 13.82
CA LEU A 169 -14.84 -6.93 12.49
C LEU A 169 -14.86 -8.45 12.22
N GLY A 170 -14.13 -9.24 13.01
CA GLY A 170 -14.14 -10.71 12.98
C GLY A 170 -12.76 -11.35 12.87
N ASP A 171 -12.70 -12.66 13.14
CA ASP A 171 -11.45 -13.43 13.19
C ASP A 171 -10.65 -13.35 11.88
N ASP A 172 -11.31 -13.39 10.72
CA ASP A 172 -10.63 -13.32 9.42
C ASP A 172 -10.01 -11.94 9.13
N PHE A 173 -10.61 -10.85 9.64
CA PHE A 173 -10.04 -9.51 9.56
C PHE A 173 -8.79 -9.44 10.43
N TYR A 174 -8.91 -9.84 11.69
CA TYR A 174 -7.80 -9.86 12.63
C TYR A 174 -6.60 -10.66 12.10
N GLU A 175 -6.85 -11.88 11.63
CA GLU A 175 -5.80 -12.76 11.10
C GLU A 175 -5.09 -12.17 9.87
N GLN A 176 -5.81 -11.45 9.00
CA GLN A 176 -5.21 -10.77 7.85
C GLN A 176 -4.32 -9.60 8.27
N LEU A 177 -4.74 -8.80 9.26
CA LEU A 177 -3.90 -7.75 9.83
C LEU A 177 -2.63 -8.34 10.46
N CYS A 178 -2.76 -9.43 11.24
CA CYS A 178 -1.61 -10.13 11.81
C CYS A 178 -0.66 -10.64 10.72
N SER A 179 -1.19 -11.20 9.63
CA SER A 179 -0.40 -11.66 8.49
C SER A 179 0.36 -10.53 7.80
N MET A 180 -0.26 -9.36 7.62
CA MET A 180 0.41 -8.17 7.05
C MET A 180 1.56 -7.69 7.95
N LEU A 181 1.36 -7.65 9.27
CA LEU A 181 2.40 -7.23 10.21
C LEU A 181 3.59 -8.21 10.23
N VAL A 182 3.33 -9.51 10.12
CA VAL A 182 4.39 -10.52 9.98
C VAL A 182 5.12 -10.38 8.65
N PHE A 183 4.40 -10.08 7.57
CA PHE A 183 4.99 -9.76 6.27
C PHE A 183 5.91 -8.53 6.33
N ASP A 184 5.46 -7.44 6.95
CA ASP A 184 6.26 -6.23 7.14
C ASP A 184 7.56 -6.52 7.93
N SER A 185 7.51 -7.43 8.90
CA SER A 185 8.69 -7.91 9.64
C SER A 185 9.68 -8.75 8.82
N VAL A 186 9.23 -9.38 7.73
CA VAL A 186 10.11 -10.10 6.79
C VAL A 186 10.84 -9.12 5.88
N ILE A 187 10.11 -8.13 5.34
CA ILE A 187 10.64 -7.20 4.34
C ILE A 187 11.29 -5.95 4.94
N TYR A 188 11.23 -5.80 6.27
CA TYR A 188 11.63 -4.59 6.99
C TYR A 188 10.93 -3.34 6.44
N ASN A 189 9.59 -3.35 6.43
CA ASN A 189 8.81 -2.22 5.94
C ASN A 189 8.87 -1.03 6.91
N GLU A 190 9.54 0.05 6.49
CA GLU A 190 9.77 1.22 7.30
C GLU A 190 8.59 2.21 7.32
N ASP A 191 7.56 1.98 6.49
CA ASP A 191 6.50 2.95 6.24
C ASP A 191 5.08 2.35 6.20
N ARG A 192 4.83 1.28 6.97
CA ARG A 192 3.44 0.84 7.23
C ARG A 192 2.74 1.81 8.18
N HIS A 193 2.43 3.02 7.73
CA HIS A 193 1.63 3.98 8.49
C HIS A 193 0.12 3.71 8.31
N PHE A 194 -0.73 4.36 9.11
CA PHE A 194 -2.21 4.15 9.11
C PHE A 194 -2.94 4.57 7.82
N GLY A 195 -2.20 5.03 6.81
CA GLY A 195 -2.69 5.28 5.46
C GLY A 195 -2.46 4.11 4.50
N ASN A 196 -1.48 3.24 4.80
CA ASN A 196 -1.01 2.15 3.95
C ASN A 196 -1.67 0.80 4.29
N PHE A 197 -2.80 0.82 5.01
CA PHE A 197 -3.70 -0.31 5.21
C PHE A 197 -5.06 0.18 5.69
N GLY A 198 -6.08 -0.67 5.56
CA GLY A 198 -7.46 -0.30 5.80
C GLY A 198 -8.42 -1.38 5.30
N VAL A 199 -9.65 -0.98 5.02
CA VAL A 199 -10.71 -1.90 4.59
C VAL A 199 -11.27 -1.50 3.22
N LEU A 200 -11.83 -2.48 2.52
CA LEU A 200 -12.69 -2.27 1.39
C LEU A 200 -14.14 -2.11 1.85
N ARG A 201 -14.88 -1.20 1.22
CA ARG A 201 -16.25 -0.83 1.57
C ARG A 201 -17.12 -0.79 0.32
N ASP A 202 -18.34 -1.31 0.43
CA ASP A 202 -19.33 -1.24 -0.63
C ASP A 202 -19.88 0.20 -0.73
N ASN A 203 -19.83 0.80 -1.92
CA ASN A 203 -20.18 2.21 -2.15
C ASN A 203 -21.69 2.47 -2.05
N HIS A 204 -22.54 1.46 -2.32
CA HIS A 204 -23.99 1.60 -2.32
C HIS A 204 -24.58 1.51 -0.90
N THR A 205 -24.08 0.57 -0.12
CA THR A 205 -24.58 0.22 1.21
C THR A 205 -23.75 0.80 2.34
N GLY A 206 -22.48 1.11 2.05
CA GLY A 206 -21.52 1.56 3.04
C GLY A 206 -21.01 0.45 3.96
N GLN A 207 -21.29 -0.82 3.68
CA GLN A 207 -20.83 -1.95 4.49
C GLN A 207 -19.34 -2.24 4.26
N ILE A 208 -18.64 -2.67 5.31
CA ILE A 208 -17.26 -3.15 5.20
C ILE A 208 -17.27 -4.55 4.60
N ILE A 209 -16.48 -4.75 3.54
CA ILE A 209 -16.40 -6.00 2.77
C ILE A 209 -15.27 -6.89 3.31
N SER A 210 -14.05 -6.36 3.34
CA SER A 210 -12.83 -7.10 3.67
C SER A 210 -11.71 -6.15 4.08
N PRO A 211 -10.60 -6.64 4.65
CA PRO A 211 -9.33 -5.91 4.62
C PRO A 211 -8.93 -5.57 3.18
N ALA A 212 -8.26 -4.43 2.99
CA ALA A 212 -7.62 -4.10 1.72
C ALA A 212 -6.45 -5.06 1.45
N PRO A 213 -6.14 -5.37 0.19
CA PRO A 213 -4.93 -6.12 -0.15
C PRO A 213 -3.68 -5.38 0.35
N ILE A 214 -2.57 -6.09 0.58
CA ILE A 214 -1.29 -5.44 0.91
C ILE A 214 -0.80 -4.62 -0.28
N PHE A 215 -0.50 -3.34 -0.07
CA PHE A 215 0.03 -2.41 -1.06
C PHE A 215 1.02 -1.43 -0.42
N ASP A 216 1.67 -0.60 -1.23
CA ASP A 216 2.63 0.44 -0.79
C ASP A 216 3.76 -0.09 0.11
N ASN A 217 4.69 -0.81 -0.51
CA ASN A 217 5.85 -1.42 0.12
C ASN A 217 7.17 -0.80 -0.37
N GLY A 218 7.13 0.39 -0.99
CA GLY A 218 8.30 1.02 -1.60
C GLY A 218 9.43 1.35 -0.60
N LEU A 219 9.09 1.61 0.66
CA LEU A 219 10.05 1.81 1.77
C LEU A 219 10.31 0.51 2.52
N SER A 220 10.73 -0.52 1.78
CA SER A 220 11.11 -1.83 2.31
C SER A 220 12.27 -2.40 1.50
N LEU A 221 12.71 -3.63 1.85
CA LEU A 221 13.78 -4.35 1.13
C LEU A 221 15.06 -3.51 0.97
N PHE A 222 15.31 -2.65 1.97
CA PHE A 222 16.50 -1.82 2.08
C PHE A 222 16.66 -0.91 0.87
N ASN A 223 15.58 -0.28 0.37
CA ASN A 223 15.60 0.60 -0.81
C ASN A 223 16.73 1.66 -0.74
N PHE A 224 17.00 2.23 0.44
CA PHE A 224 18.05 3.23 0.66
C PHE A 224 19.45 2.68 1.03
N ALA A 225 19.65 1.36 1.03
CA ALA A 225 20.96 0.78 1.30
C ALA A 225 21.94 1.08 0.15
N MET A 226 23.15 1.48 0.53
CA MET A 226 24.29 1.67 -0.37
C MET A 226 25.00 0.34 -0.64
N PRO A 227 25.84 0.23 -1.69
CA PRO A 227 26.58 -1.00 -1.98
C PRO A 227 27.37 -1.57 -0.80
N ASP A 228 27.95 -0.71 0.04
CA ASP A 228 28.70 -1.15 1.22
C ASP A 228 27.81 -1.76 2.31
N ASP A 229 26.55 -1.32 2.44
CA ASP A 229 25.59 -1.88 3.40
C ASP A 229 25.29 -3.36 3.08
N PHE A 230 25.31 -3.74 1.81
CA PHE A 230 25.07 -5.13 1.37
C PHE A 230 26.20 -6.10 1.76
N LYS A 231 27.41 -5.59 2.07
CA LYS A 231 28.51 -6.41 2.60
C LYS A 231 28.19 -6.97 3.98
N ASN A 232 27.40 -6.24 4.78
CA ASN A 232 26.89 -6.67 6.08
C ASN A 232 25.41 -6.31 6.26
N LEU A 233 24.58 -6.82 5.34
CA LEU A 233 23.17 -6.48 5.29
C LEU A 233 22.42 -6.81 6.58
N LYS A 234 22.85 -7.85 7.31
CA LYS A 234 22.26 -8.24 8.58
C LYS A 234 22.38 -7.15 9.64
N GLU A 235 23.54 -6.49 9.73
CA GLU A 235 23.74 -5.42 10.69
C GLU A 235 22.99 -4.15 10.27
N TYR A 236 23.01 -3.84 8.97
CA TYR A 236 22.20 -2.75 8.41
C TYR A 236 20.70 -2.95 8.69
N ALA A 237 20.19 -4.18 8.53
CA ALA A 237 18.80 -4.51 8.75
C ALA A 237 18.32 -4.24 10.19
N LYS A 238 19.20 -4.39 11.19
CA LYS A 238 18.89 -4.08 12.59
C LYS A 238 18.71 -2.58 12.86
N THR A 239 19.23 -1.73 11.98
CA THR A 239 19.06 -0.26 12.09
C THR A 239 17.71 0.23 11.58
N ARG A 240 16.97 -0.64 10.87
CA ARG A 240 15.67 -0.31 10.30
C ARG A 240 14.61 -0.29 11.40
N SER A 241 13.63 0.60 11.26
CA SER A 241 12.52 0.73 12.20
C SER A 241 11.21 0.89 11.42
N ASN A 242 10.08 0.73 12.10
CA ASN A 242 8.76 0.98 11.55
C ASN A 242 8.12 2.22 12.22
N PRO A 243 6.99 2.72 11.70
CA PRO A 243 6.34 3.92 12.24
C PRO A 243 5.88 3.79 13.70
N TYR A 244 5.74 2.57 14.23
CA TYR A 244 5.28 2.31 15.59
C TYR A 244 6.40 2.34 16.62
N ARG A 245 7.67 2.36 16.20
CA ARG A 245 8.86 2.31 17.07
C ARG A 245 8.87 1.10 18.01
N ILE A 246 8.26 0.00 17.58
CA ILE A 246 8.30 -1.31 18.22
C ILE A 246 9.16 -2.21 17.34
N SER A 247 10.02 -3.07 17.90
CA SER A 247 10.80 -3.96 17.03
C SER A 247 9.90 -4.94 16.29
N TYR A 248 10.32 -5.32 15.09
CA TYR A 248 9.60 -6.28 14.24
C TYR A 248 9.38 -7.64 14.93
N GLU A 249 10.31 -8.05 15.80
CA GLU A 249 10.22 -9.28 16.59
C GLU A 249 9.18 -9.16 17.72
N GLU A 250 9.10 -8.01 18.39
CA GLU A 250 8.08 -7.77 19.41
C GLU A 250 6.67 -7.77 18.78
N ILE A 251 6.52 -7.16 17.60
CA ILE A 251 5.28 -7.25 16.81
C ILE A 251 4.96 -8.72 16.52
N CYS A 252 5.92 -9.49 16.01
CA CYS A 252 5.71 -10.91 15.71
C CYS A 252 5.38 -11.75 16.94
N LYS A 253 6.01 -11.49 18.10
CA LYS A 253 5.68 -12.16 19.37
C LYS A 253 4.21 -11.95 19.75
N GLU A 254 3.70 -10.75 19.51
CA GLU A 254 2.32 -10.40 19.85
C GLU A 254 1.30 -10.94 18.84
N VAL A 255 1.60 -11.01 17.55
CA VAL A 255 0.57 -11.30 16.53
C VAL A 255 0.69 -12.67 15.86
N MET A 256 1.82 -13.36 15.97
CA MET A 256 2.07 -14.57 15.19
C MET A 256 1.43 -15.83 15.79
N GLY A 257 0.38 -16.31 15.12
CA GLY A 257 -0.30 -17.58 15.38
C GLY A 257 0.21 -18.74 14.51
N SER A 258 -0.57 -19.83 14.46
CA SER A 258 -0.30 -20.98 13.58
C SER A 258 -0.41 -20.62 12.10
N LYS A 259 -1.37 -19.76 11.74
CA LYS A 259 -1.60 -19.28 10.36
C LYS A 259 -0.39 -18.54 9.83
N GLN A 260 0.10 -17.52 10.55
CA GLN A 260 1.26 -16.73 10.14
C GLN A 260 2.54 -17.57 10.08
N LYS A 261 2.73 -18.53 11.01
CA LYS A 261 3.85 -19.47 10.91
C LYS A 261 3.75 -20.37 9.67
N ALA A 262 2.56 -20.81 9.28
CA ALA A 262 2.39 -21.59 8.05
C ALA A 262 2.71 -20.75 6.81
N GLN A 263 2.28 -19.48 6.78
CA GLN A 263 2.61 -18.53 5.71
C GLN A 263 4.13 -18.27 5.64
N LEU A 264 4.80 -18.01 6.76
CA LEU A 264 6.27 -17.83 6.81
C LEU A 264 7.04 -19.06 6.30
N ARG A 265 6.59 -20.28 6.60
CA ARG A 265 7.26 -21.49 6.12
C ARG A 265 7.29 -21.60 4.59
N ARG A 266 6.34 -20.96 3.89
CA ARG A 266 6.33 -20.94 2.41
C ARG A 266 7.50 -20.15 1.82
N LEU A 267 8.15 -19.29 2.61
CA LEU A 267 9.34 -18.55 2.20
C LEU A 267 10.65 -19.34 2.35
N ILE A 268 10.61 -20.58 2.85
CA ILE A 268 11.82 -21.42 2.94
C ILE A 268 12.31 -21.72 1.53
N GLY A 269 13.52 -21.24 1.21
CA GLY A 269 14.11 -21.40 -0.13
C GLY A 269 13.58 -20.40 -1.16
N PHE A 270 12.86 -19.36 -0.74
CA PHE A 270 12.36 -18.31 -1.62
C PHE A 270 13.48 -17.65 -2.43
N ARG A 271 13.20 -17.39 -3.70
CA ARG A 271 14.04 -16.64 -4.64
C ARG A 271 13.14 -15.72 -5.46
N PHE A 272 13.62 -14.53 -5.74
CA PHE A 272 12.91 -13.57 -6.58
C PHE A 272 12.84 -14.06 -8.02
N LYS A 273 11.69 -13.84 -8.66
CA LYS A 273 11.60 -13.83 -10.11
C LYS A 273 12.18 -12.51 -10.61
N ARG A 274 13.29 -12.59 -11.36
CA ARG A 274 13.91 -11.42 -12.00
C ARG A 274 12.95 -10.86 -13.06
N HIS A 275 12.89 -9.54 -13.16
CA HIS A 275 12.25 -8.86 -14.29
C HIS A 275 13.03 -9.17 -15.59
N PRO A 276 12.40 -9.19 -16.78
CA PRO A 276 13.13 -9.46 -18.02
C PRO A 276 14.26 -8.46 -18.34
N SER A 277 14.15 -7.21 -17.89
CA SER A 277 15.08 -6.13 -18.29
C SER A 277 15.36 -5.05 -17.24
N LEU A 278 14.63 -5.03 -16.12
CA LEU A 278 14.64 -3.94 -15.13
C LEU A 278 14.90 -4.56 -13.77
N ASN A 279 16.13 -5.02 -13.55
CA ASN A 279 16.52 -5.66 -12.29
C ASN A 279 17.38 -4.74 -11.45
N LEU A 280 17.27 -4.90 -10.13
CA LEU A 280 18.34 -4.52 -9.23
C LEU A 280 19.61 -5.32 -9.56
N PRO A 281 20.81 -4.82 -9.18
CA PRO A 281 22.03 -5.60 -9.27
C PRO A 281 21.88 -6.98 -8.63
N GLU A 282 22.41 -8.02 -9.28
CA GLU A 282 22.23 -9.42 -8.85
C GLU A 282 22.82 -9.67 -7.45
N GLU A 283 23.91 -8.99 -7.11
CA GLU A 283 24.51 -9.03 -5.77
C GLU A 283 23.54 -8.54 -4.68
N ARG A 284 22.78 -7.48 -4.96
CA ARG A 284 21.77 -6.93 -4.07
C ARG A 284 20.60 -7.88 -3.90
N LEU A 285 20.09 -8.44 -5.00
CA LEU A 285 19.01 -9.44 -4.96
C LEU A 285 19.42 -10.67 -4.14
N THR A 286 20.62 -11.20 -4.39
CA THR A 286 21.14 -12.37 -3.67
C THR A 286 21.32 -12.07 -2.17
N ALA A 287 21.81 -10.87 -1.82
CA ALA A 287 21.94 -10.45 -0.43
C ALA A 287 20.56 -10.34 0.27
N ILE A 288 19.56 -9.78 -0.41
CA ILE A 288 18.19 -9.66 0.13
C ILE A 288 17.57 -11.06 0.31
N GLU A 289 17.69 -11.97 -0.66
CA GLU A 289 17.20 -13.35 -0.54
C GLU A 289 17.85 -14.11 0.64
N LYS A 290 19.16 -13.89 0.85
CA LYS A 290 19.87 -14.43 2.02
C LYS A 290 19.30 -13.83 3.31
N GLN A 291 19.10 -12.52 3.37
CA GLN A 291 18.52 -11.84 4.54
C GLN A 291 17.11 -12.33 4.83
N ILE A 292 16.25 -12.51 3.82
CA ILE A 292 14.91 -13.09 3.97
C ILE A 292 15.00 -14.52 4.53
N SER A 293 15.91 -15.34 4.00
CA SER A 293 16.10 -16.72 4.48
C SER A 293 16.53 -16.77 5.95
N GLU A 294 17.43 -15.89 6.37
CA GLU A 294 17.81 -15.75 7.78
C GLU A 294 16.65 -15.24 8.63
N ARG A 295 15.94 -14.22 8.14
CA ARG A 295 14.81 -13.60 8.81
C ARG A 295 13.68 -14.58 9.08
N VAL A 296 13.34 -15.43 8.10
CA VAL A 296 12.32 -16.48 8.25
C VAL A 296 12.70 -17.46 9.36
N ARG A 297 13.97 -17.85 9.47
CA ARG A 297 14.43 -18.74 10.56
C ARG A 297 14.30 -18.05 11.92
N GLU A 298 14.73 -16.80 12.03
CA GLU A 298 14.64 -16.00 13.25
C GLU A 298 13.18 -15.84 13.70
N LEU A 299 12.28 -15.43 12.80
CA LEU A 299 10.86 -15.26 13.13
C LEU A 299 10.19 -16.60 13.48
N LEU A 300 10.48 -17.70 12.77
CA LEU A 300 9.90 -19.00 13.10
C LEU A 300 10.30 -19.52 14.49
N SER A 301 11.44 -19.08 15.02
CA SER A 301 11.91 -19.41 16.38
C SER A 301 11.09 -18.76 17.50
N ILE A 302 10.38 -17.66 17.19
CA ILE A 302 9.49 -17.00 18.15
C ILE A 302 8.32 -17.94 18.48
N PRO A 303 8.01 -18.22 19.77
CA PRO A 303 6.87 -19.06 20.15
C PRO A 303 5.55 -18.52 19.57
N SER A 304 4.65 -19.41 19.15
CA SER A 304 3.31 -18.97 18.71
C SER A 304 2.54 -18.37 19.88
N ARG A 305 1.83 -17.27 19.61
CA ARG A 305 0.83 -16.77 20.56
C ARG A 305 -0.23 -17.84 20.80
N ARG A 306 -0.39 -18.24 22.05
CA ARG A 306 -1.53 -19.09 22.46
C ARG A 306 -2.75 -18.17 22.54
N LYS A 307 -3.82 -18.45 21.80
CA LYS A 307 -5.14 -17.84 22.08
C LYS A 307 -5.47 -18.22 23.53
N SER A 308 -5.38 -17.29 24.47
CA SER A 308 -5.92 -17.51 25.81
C SER A 308 -7.41 -17.74 25.62
N LYS A 309 -7.87 -18.97 25.87
CA LYS A 309 -9.29 -19.22 26.09
C LYS A 309 -9.67 -18.38 27.31
N GLN A 310 -10.21 -17.17 27.10
CA GLN A 310 -11.16 -16.63 28.05
C GLN A 310 -12.36 -17.57 27.98
N LYS A 311 -12.30 -18.63 28.80
CA LYS A 311 -13.52 -19.30 29.23
C LYS A 311 -14.27 -18.24 30.01
N GLU A 312 -15.42 -17.84 29.48
CA GLU A 312 -16.52 -17.35 30.29
C GLU A 312 -16.70 -18.33 31.46
N GLU A 313 -16.25 -17.93 32.65
CA GLU A 313 -16.80 -18.47 33.89
C GLU A 313 -18.16 -17.80 34.11
N THR A 314 -19.12 -18.16 33.26
CA THR A 314 -20.54 -18.03 33.57
C THR A 314 -20.97 -19.31 34.29
N THR A 315 -20.46 -19.57 35.49
CA THR A 315 -21.11 -20.50 36.43
C THR A 315 -20.64 -20.29 37.87
N ARG A 316 -21.33 -19.42 38.61
CA ARG A 316 -22.10 -19.76 39.84
C ARG A 316 -22.63 -18.50 40.51
#